data_AF-A0A1D1Y5Z9-F1
#
_entry.id   AF-A0A1D1Y5Z9-F1
#
_cell.length_a   1.000
_cell.length_b   1.000
_cell.length_c   1.000
_cell.angle_alpha   90.00
_cell.angle_beta   90.00
_cell.angle_gamma   90.00
#
_symmetry.space_group_name_H-M   'P 1'
#
loop_
_entity.id
_entity.type
_entity.pdbx_description
1 polymer ?
#
loop_
_entity_poly.entity_id
_entity_poly.type
_entity_poly.pdbx_seq_one_letter_code
_entity_poly.pdbx_strand_id
1 'polypeptide(L)'
;MSPAESSREENVYMAKLAEQAERYEEMVEFMEKVVKTADAEELTVEERNLLSVAYKNVIGARRASWRIISSIEQKEESRGNEDHVTVIKEYRGKIETELSKICEGILKLLESHLIPSATTAESKVFYLKMKGDYHRYLAEFKT
;
A
#
# COMPACT_ATOMS: atom_id res chain seq x y z
N MET A 1 -8.02 30.42 0.18
CA MET A 1 -7.68 29.96 1.55
C MET A 1 -7.11 28.57 1.38
N SER A 2 -5.80 28.39 1.59
CA SER A 2 -5.17 27.07 1.56
C SER A 2 -5.85 26.20 2.62
N PRO A 3 -6.11 24.91 2.38
CA PRO A 3 -6.51 24.01 3.45
C PRO A 3 -5.39 24.07 4.49
N ALA A 4 -5.73 24.37 5.75
CA ALA A 4 -4.75 24.24 6.83
C ALA A 4 -4.22 22.81 6.78
N GLU A 5 -2.90 22.64 6.68
CA GLU A 5 -2.29 21.32 6.80
C GLU A 5 -2.66 20.77 8.19
N SER A 6 -3.45 19.69 8.19
CA SER A 6 -3.83 18.99 9.43
C SER A 6 -2.57 18.60 10.20
N SER A 7 -2.59 18.80 11.51
CA SER A 7 -1.42 18.49 12.35
C SER A 7 -1.09 16.99 12.30
N ARG A 8 0.16 16.64 12.62
CA ARG A 8 0.59 15.23 12.74
C ARG A 8 -0.35 14.45 13.66
N GLU A 9 -0.71 15.03 14.81
CA GLU A 9 -1.62 14.43 15.80
C GLU A 9 -3.03 14.22 15.23
N GLU A 10 -3.57 15.18 14.49
CA GLU A 10 -4.88 15.06 13.85
C GLU A 10 -4.90 13.93 12.81
N ASN A 11 -3.86 13.84 11.97
CA ASN A 11 -3.77 12.76 10.99
C ASN A 11 -3.61 11.38 11.66
N VAL A 12 -2.85 11.28 12.76
CA VAL A 12 -2.75 10.03 13.54
C VAL A 12 -4.09 9.65 14.15
N TYR A 13 -4.84 10.62 14.70
CA TYR A 13 -6.18 10.38 15.24
C TYR A 13 -7.14 9.90 14.15
N MET A 14 -7.13 10.55 12.99
CA MET A 14 -7.95 10.15 11.84
C MET A 14 -7.58 8.77 11.29
N ALA A 15 -6.29 8.41 11.27
CA ALA A 15 -5.84 7.08 10.89
C ALA A 15 -6.39 5.99 11.84
N LYS A 16 -6.41 6.26 13.15
CA LYS A 16 -7.02 5.34 14.15
C LYS A 16 -8.53 5.21 13.93
N LEU A 17 -9.24 6.30 13.65
CA LEU A 17 -10.67 6.23 13.33
C LEU A 17 -10.92 5.44 12.04
N ALA A 18 -10.11 5.65 11.01
CA ALA A 18 -10.20 4.93 9.74
C ALA A 18 -9.92 3.43 9.91
N GLU A 19 -8.97 3.05 10.77
CA GLU A 19 -8.72 1.65 11.15
C GLU A 19 -9.96 1.01 11.79
N GLN A 20 -10.57 1.68 12.77
CA GLN A 20 -11.78 1.18 13.45
C GLN A 20 -12.99 1.06 12.51
N ALA A 21 -13.03 1.89 11.47
CA ALA A 21 -14.05 1.86 10.44
C ALA A 21 -13.71 0.94 9.25
N GLU A 22 -12.57 0.24 9.29
CA GLU A 22 -12.03 -0.59 8.20
C GLU A 22 -11.84 0.16 6.86
N ARG A 23 -11.70 1.50 6.91
CA ARG A 23 -11.49 2.37 5.74
C ARG A 23 -9.99 2.53 5.48
N TYR A 24 -9.32 1.43 5.14
CA TYR A 24 -7.85 1.39 5.05
C TYR A 24 -7.24 2.27 3.95
N GLU A 25 -7.99 2.59 2.89
CA GLU A 25 -7.53 3.54 1.85
C GLU A 25 -7.36 4.95 2.41
N GLU A 26 -8.34 5.44 3.17
CA GLU A 26 -8.23 6.71 3.90
C GLU A 26 -7.16 6.64 4.99
N MET A 27 -7.04 5.50 5.68
CA MET A 27 -5.98 5.29 6.67
C MET A 27 -4.59 5.48 6.03
N VAL A 28 -4.38 4.98 4.80
CA VAL A 28 -3.15 5.22 4.03
C VAL A 28 -2.97 6.72 3.80
N GLU A 29 -3.99 7.43 3.30
CA GLU A 29 -3.89 8.87 3.04
C GLU A 29 -3.49 9.68 4.28
N PHE A 30 -4.08 9.39 5.44
CA PHE A 30 -3.71 10.06 6.70
C PHE A 30 -2.27 9.74 7.11
N MET A 31 -1.87 8.47 7.02
CA MET A 31 -0.50 8.08 7.39
C MET A 31 0.55 8.61 6.40
N GLU A 32 0.22 8.77 5.11
CA GLU A 32 1.11 9.45 4.16
C GLU A 32 1.34 10.91 4.54
N LYS A 33 0.30 11.60 5.03
CA LYS A 33 0.43 12.98 5.52
C LYS A 33 1.35 13.02 6.74
N VAL A 34 1.18 12.11 7.70
CA VAL A 34 2.07 11.99 8.88
C VAL A 34 3.53 11.86 8.45
N VAL A 35 3.83 10.98 7.49
CA VAL A 35 5.20 10.78 6.97
C VAL A 35 5.75 12.03 6.29
N LYS A 36 4.93 12.74 5.50
CA LYS A 36 5.36 13.93 4.76
C LYS A 36 5.51 15.16 5.66
N THR A 37 4.77 15.25 6.77
CA THR A 37 4.90 16.34 7.75
C THR A 37 6.04 16.13 8.73
N ALA A 38 6.59 14.93 8.81
CA ALA A 38 7.74 14.61 9.65
C ALA A 38 9.04 15.00 8.92
N ASP A 39 9.29 16.31 8.76
CA ASP A 39 10.49 16.86 8.13
C ASP A 39 11.76 16.56 8.98
N ALA A 40 12.22 15.31 8.90
CA ALA A 40 13.37 14.69 9.58
C ALA A 40 13.11 14.01 10.95
N GLU A 41 11.88 14.02 11.47
CA GLU A 41 11.57 13.24 12.69
C GLU A 41 11.23 11.79 12.36
N GLU A 42 11.82 10.87 13.12
CA GLU A 42 11.49 9.45 13.03
C GLU A 42 10.04 9.21 13.48
N LEU A 43 9.33 8.31 12.79
CA LEU A 43 8.03 7.85 13.25
C LEU A 43 8.17 7.14 14.60
N THR A 44 7.23 7.39 15.50
CA THR A 44 7.08 6.60 16.72
C THR A 44 6.73 5.16 16.37
N VAL A 45 6.92 4.25 17.33
CA VAL A 45 6.55 2.83 17.16
C VAL A 45 5.07 2.68 16.81
N GLU A 46 4.19 3.49 17.41
CA GLU A 46 2.75 3.46 17.13
C GLU A 46 2.45 3.91 15.68
N GLU A 47 3.00 5.05 15.25
CA GLU A 47 2.79 5.57 13.89
C GLU A 47 3.34 4.62 12.82
N ARG A 48 4.53 4.06 13.07
CA ARG A 48 5.15 3.05 12.20
C ARG A 48 4.24 1.82 12.04
N ASN A 49 3.61 1.37 13.14
CA ASN A 49 2.69 0.24 13.11
C ASN A 49 1.40 0.60 12.36
N LEU A 50 0.82 1.78 12.59
CA LEU A 50 -0.36 2.26 11.86
C LEU A 50 -0.12 2.31 10.35
N LEU A 51 1.02 2.86 9.93
CA LEU A 51 1.43 2.89 8.52
C LEU A 51 1.48 1.47 7.93
N SER A 52 2.08 0.54 8.67
CA SER A 52 2.20 -0.86 8.23
C SER A 52 0.84 -1.54 8.10
N VAL A 53 -0.05 -1.36 9.08
CA VAL A 53 -1.41 -1.91 9.09
C VAL A 53 -2.22 -1.36 7.91
N ALA A 54 -2.16 -0.05 7.69
CA ALA A 54 -2.87 0.62 6.59
C ALA A 54 -2.52 0.00 5.24
N TYR A 55 -1.23 0.04 4.86
CA TYR A 55 -0.83 -0.49 3.56
C TYR A 55 -0.98 -2.01 3.46
N LYS A 56 -0.76 -2.78 4.54
CA LYS A 56 -0.93 -4.25 4.54
C LYS A 56 -2.37 -4.65 4.21
N ASN A 57 -3.37 -3.95 4.76
CA ASN A 57 -4.77 -4.24 4.46
C ASN A 57 -5.12 -3.85 3.03
N VAL A 58 -4.71 -2.65 2.60
CA VAL A 58 -4.94 -2.16 1.22
C VAL A 58 -4.32 -3.11 0.19
N ILE A 59 -3.05 -3.49 0.33
CA ILE A 59 -2.40 -4.40 -0.62
C ILE A 59 -2.95 -5.83 -0.51
N GLY A 60 -3.36 -6.25 0.69
CA GLY A 60 -3.94 -7.57 0.94
C GLY A 60 -5.23 -7.79 0.17
N ALA A 61 -6.16 -6.83 0.24
CA ALA A 61 -7.42 -6.88 -0.48
C ALA A 61 -7.20 -6.93 -2.01
N ARG A 62 -6.35 -6.05 -2.54
CA ARG A 62 -6.05 -6.00 -3.99
C ARG A 62 -5.36 -7.27 -4.49
N ARG A 63 -4.42 -7.85 -3.72
CA ARG A 63 -3.78 -9.13 -4.07
C ARG A 63 -4.75 -10.30 -4.06
N ALA A 64 -5.70 -10.34 -3.12
CA ALA A 64 -6.74 -11.35 -3.11
C ALA A 64 -7.62 -11.26 -4.36
N SER A 65 -8.08 -10.05 -4.71
CA SER A 65 -8.84 -9.81 -5.94
C SER A 65 -8.06 -10.24 -7.19
N TRP A 66 -6.78 -9.85 -7.30
CA TRP A 66 -5.94 -10.23 -8.42
C TRP A 66 -5.84 -11.75 -8.60
N ARG A 67 -5.58 -12.51 -7.51
CA ARG A 67 -5.51 -13.98 -7.58
C ARG A 67 -6.81 -14.62 -8.05
N ILE A 68 -7.95 -14.11 -7.58
CA ILE A 68 -9.27 -14.62 -7.96
C ILE A 68 -9.47 -14.40 -9.46
N ILE A 69 -9.20 -13.19 -9.95
CA ILE A 69 -9.36 -12.84 -11.37
C ILE A 69 -8.40 -13.65 -12.25
N SER A 70 -7.12 -13.78 -11.87
CA SER A 70 -6.15 -14.62 -12.60
C SER A 70 -6.59 -16.09 -12.65
N SER A 71 -7.20 -16.62 -11.59
CA SER A 71 -7.75 -17.98 -11.60
C SER A 71 -8.96 -18.13 -12.51
N ILE A 72 -9.83 -17.12 -12.59
CA ILE A 72 -10.98 -17.12 -13.50
C ILE A 72 -10.51 -17.03 -14.96
N GLU A 73 -9.52 -16.18 -15.23
CA GLU A 73 -8.90 -16.06 -16.56
C GLU A 73 -8.38 -17.41 -17.07
N GLN A 74 -7.57 -18.11 -16.26
CA GLN A 74 -7.02 -19.42 -16.61
C GLN A 74 -8.12 -20.46 -16.87
N LYS A 75 -9.22 -20.42 -16.10
CA LYS A 75 -10.36 -21.33 -16.30
C LYS A 75 -11.08 -21.04 -17.62
N GLU A 76 -11.34 -19.78 -17.95
CA GLU A 76 -12.00 -19.41 -19.19
C GLU A 76 -11.10 -19.66 -20.41
N GLU A 77 -9.78 -19.47 -20.27
CA GLU A 77 -8.79 -19.81 -21.31
C GLU A 77 -8.77 -21.32 -21.59
N SER A 78 -8.85 -22.16 -20.55
CA SER A 78 -8.94 -23.62 -20.71
C SER A 78 -10.24 -24.10 -21.39
N ARG A 79 -11.29 -23.27 -21.38
CA ARG A 79 -12.58 -23.54 -22.02
C ARG A 79 -12.65 -23.03 -23.46
N GLY A 80 -11.65 -22.27 -23.92
CA GLY A 80 -11.64 -21.65 -25.24
C GLY A 80 -12.55 -20.43 -25.38
N ASN A 81 -12.94 -19.78 -24.27
CA ASN A 81 -13.84 -18.62 -24.28
C ASN A 81 -13.06 -17.31 -24.53
N GLU A 82 -12.50 -17.15 -25.73
CA GLU A 82 -11.57 -16.05 -26.07
C GLU A 82 -12.13 -14.64 -25.81
N ASP A 83 -13.42 -14.42 -26.08
CA ASP A 83 -14.09 -13.13 -25.82
C ASP A 83 -14.11 -12.80 -24.33
N HIS A 84 -14.47 -13.77 -23.47
CA HIS A 84 -14.44 -13.58 -22.02
C HIS A 84 -13.03 -13.38 -21.50
N VAL A 85 -12.06 -14.15 -22.03
CA VAL A 85 -10.64 -14.02 -21.63
C VAL A 85 -10.13 -12.62 -21.90
N THR A 86 -10.50 -12.01 -23.03
CA THR A 86 -10.13 -10.63 -23.36
C THR A 86 -10.65 -9.63 -22.31
N VAL A 87 -11.94 -9.74 -21.95
CA VAL A 87 -12.56 -8.87 -20.94
C VAL A 87 -11.92 -9.06 -19.55
N ILE A 88 -11.64 -10.32 -19.18
CA ILE A 88 -11.02 -10.65 -17.89
C ILE A 88 -9.59 -10.11 -17.84
N LYS A 89 -8.80 -10.23 -18.92
CA LYS A 89 -7.44 -9.67 -19.04
C LYS A 89 -7.43 -8.16 -18.82
N GLU A 90 -8.38 -7.43 -19.42
CA GLU A 90 -8.49 -5.98 -19.22
C GLU A 90 -8.77 -5.65 -17.74
N TYR A 91 -9.69 -6.38 -17.11
CA TYR A 91 -10.02 -6.16 -15.69
C TYR A 91 -8.85 -6.51 -14.77
N ARG A 92 -8.13 -7.61 -15.05
CA ARG A 92 -6.89 -7.97 -14.34
C ARG A 92 -5.85 -6.85 -14.45
N GLY A 93 -5.68 -6.27 -15.64
CA GLY A 93 -4.76 -5.15 -15.87
C GLY A 93 -5.10 -3.89 -15.06
N LYS A 94 -6.38 -3.61 -14.81
CA LYS A 94 -6.81 -2.53 -13.90
C LYS A 94 -6.34 -2.80 -12.46
N ILE A 95 -6.53 -4.03 -11.98
CA ILE A 95 -6.07 -4.43 -10.64
C ILE A 95 -4.54 -4.37 -10.53
N GLU A 96 -3.81 -4.81 -11.55
CA GLU A 96 -2.34 -4.74 -11.60
C GLU A 96 -1.83 -3.29 -11.55
N THR A 97 -2.55 -2.37 -12.19
CA THR A 97 -2.27 -0.94 -12.14
C THR A 97 -2.47 -0.39 -10.71
N GLU A 98 -3.56 -0.77 -10.05
CA GLU A 98 -3.82 -0.40 -8.65
C GLU A 98 -2.76 -0.96 -7.69
N LEU A 99 -2.42 -2.25 -7.83
CA LEU A 99 -1.34 -2.89 -7.08
C LEU A 99 0.00 -2.18 -7.27
N SER A 100 0.33 -1.82 -8.50
CA SER A 100 1.56 -1.09 -8.83
C SER A 100 1.57 0.27 -8.13
N LYS A 101 0.48 1.04 -8.22
CA LYS A 101 0.37 2.35 -7.55
C LYS A 101 0.54 2.25 -6.04
N ILE A 102 -0.09 1.25 -5.39
CA ILE A 102 0.03 1.04 -3.95
C ILE A 102 1.49 0.73 -3.57
N CYS A 103 2.15 -0.17 -4.30
CA CYS A 103 3.54 -0.55 -4.05
C CYS A 103 4.49 0.63 -4.30
N GLU A 104 4.32 1.36 -5.40
CA GLU A 104 5.14 2.51 -5.74
C GLU A 104 4.99 3.65 -4.72
N GLY A 105 3.77 3.86 -4.19
CA GLY A 105 3.51 4.85 -3.14
C GLY A 105 4.35 4.60 -1.89
N ILE A 106 4.28 3.39 -1.31
CA ILE A 106 5.05 3.06 -0.11
C ILE A 106 6.55 2.96 -0.37
N LEU A 107 6.98 2.42 -1.51
CA LEU A 107 8.39 2.35 -1.87
C LEU A 107 9.01 3.76 -1.95
N LYS A 108 8.27 4.71 -2.53
CA LYS A 108 8.68 6.11 -2.57
C LYS A 108 8.83 6.69 -1.16
N LEU A 109 7.87 6.47 -0.26
CA LEU A 109 7.96 6.95 1.13
C LEU A 109 9.13 6.33 1.88
N LEU A 110 9.37 5.03 1.68
CA LEU A 110 10.50 4.31 2.28
C LEU A 110 11.84 4.90 1.84
N GLU A 111 12.01 5.15 0.54
CA GLU A 111 13.27 5.65 -0.01
C GLU A 111 13.53 7.13 0.32
N SER A 112 12.48 7.96 0.29
CA SER A 112 12.63 9.41 0.45
C SER A 112 12.56 9.91 1.89
N HIS A 113 11.84 9.23 2.78
CA HIS A 113 11.61 9.70 4.16
C HIS A 113 12.06 8.67 5.20
N LEU A 114 11.49 7.45 5.17
CA LEU A 114 11.53 6.54 6.31
C LEU A 114 12.88 5.83 6.53
N ILE A 115 13.52 5.35 5.44
CA ILE A 115 14.85 4.72 5.55
C ILE A 115 15.91 5.76 5.92
N PRO A 116 15.95 6.96 5.30
CA PRO A 116 16.88 8.02 5.70
C PRO A 116 16.71 8.50 7.15
N SER A 117 15.47 8.56 7.67
CA SER A 117 15.19 9.04 9.03
C SER A 117 15.43 8.00 10.13
N ALA A 118 15.61 6.73 9.78
CA ALA A 118 15.71 5.65 10.76
C ALA A 118 17.05 5.68 11.51
N THR A 119 17.01 5.91 12.83
CA THR A 119 18.24 5.99 13.64
C THR A 119 18.61 4.65 14.26
N THR A 120 17.61 3.88 14.72
CA THR A 120 17.81 2.62 15.43
C THR A 120 17.97 1.41 14.49
N ALA A 121 18.61 0.34 14.96
CA ALA A 121 18.69 -0.91 14.20
C ALA A 121 17.30 -1.51 13.95
N GLU A 122 16.38 -1.39 14.92
CA GLU A 122 15.02 -1.92 14.83
C GLU A 122 14.23 -1.24 13.70
N SER A 123 14.22 0.10 13.66
CA SER A 123 13.50 0.84 12.61
C SER A 123 14.12 0.64 11.22
N LYS A 124 15.45 0.57 11.12
CA LYS A 124 16.13 0.22 9.85
C LYS A 124 15.71 -1.14 9.33
N VAL A 125 15.74 -2.18 10.18
CA VAL A 125 15.32 -3.53 9.79
C VAL A 125 13.83 -3.54 9.41
N PHE A 126 13.00 -2.83 10.17
CA PHE A 126 11.57 -2.72 9.87
C PHE A 126 11.31 -2.16 8.47
N TYR A 127 11.92 -1.03 8.12
CA TYR A 127 11.69 -0.39 6.82
C TYR A 127 12.33 -1.16 5.66
N LEU A 128 13.52 -1.75 5.86
CA LEU A 128 14.15 -2.59 4.82
C LEU A 128 13.35 -3.87 4.57
N LYS A 129 12.81 -4.50 5.61
CA LYS A 129 11.88 -5.63 5.48
C LYS A 129 10.64 -5.21 4.69
N MET A 130 10.04 -4.07 5.05
CA MET A 130 8.86 -3.55 4.36
C MET A 130 9.15 -3.28 2.88
N LYS A 131 10.30 -2.67 2.56
CA LYS A 131 10.76 -2.47 1.17
C LYS A 131 10.85 -3.80 0.41
N GLY A 132 11.45 -4.82 1.01
CA GLY A 132 11.51 -6.16 0.44
C GLY A 132 10.13 -6.78 0.20
N ASP A 133 9.20 -6.62 1.14
CA ASP A 133 7.82 -7.11 1.01
C ASP A 133 7.09 -6.47 -0.18
N TYR A 134 7.22 -5.16 -0.40
CA TYR A 134 6.57 -4.48 -1.53
C TYR A 134 7.23 -4.76 -2.88
N HIS A 135 8.55 -4.93 -2.93
CA HIS A 135 9.19 -5.46 -4.15
C HIS A 135 8.75 -6.89 -4.44
N ARG A 136 8.60 -7.74 -3.42
CA ARG A 136 8.06 -9.09 -3.58
C ARG A 136 6.63 -9.05 -4.14
N TYR A 137 5.78 -8.14 -3.66
CA TYR A 137 4.42 -7.99 -4.21
C TYR A 137 4.42 -7.53 -5.67
N LEU A 138 5.30 -6.60 -6.06
CA LEU A 138 5.45 -6.21 -7.47
C LEU A 138 5.87 -7.40 -8.36
N ALA A 139 6.78 -8.23 -7.87
CA ALA A 139 7.26 -9.41 -8.59
C ALA A 139 6.20 -10.52 -8.73
N GLU A 140 5.11 -10.51 -7.95
CA GLU A 140 4.05 -11.52 -8.05
C GLU A 140 3.24 -11.40 -9.36
N PHE A 141 3.15 -10.20 -9.95
CA PHE A 141 2.29 -9.94 -11.10
C PHE A 141 2.98 -9.22 -12.27
N LYS A 142 4.15 -8.59 -12.05
CA LYS A 142 4.96 -8.07 -13.16
C LYS A 142 5.69 -9.23 -13.84
N THR A 143 5.20 -9.61 -15.02
CA THR A 143 5.86 -10.52 -15.98
C THR A 143 6.69 -9.77 -17.00
#